data_AF-M0EM51-F1
#
_entry.id   AF-M0EM51-F1
#
_cell.length_a   1.000
_cell.length_b   1.000
_cell.length_c   1.000
_cell.angle_alpha   90.00
_cell.angle_beta   90.00
_cell.angle_gamma   90.00
#
_symmetry.space_group_name_H-M   'P 1'
#
loop_
_entity.id
_entity.type
_entity.pdbx_description
1 polymer ?
#
loop_
_entity_poly.entity_id
_entity_poly.type
_entity_poly.pdbx_seq_one_letter_code
_entity_poly.pdbx_strand_id
1 'polypeptide(L)'
;MDWLNNRDRPSETELKQATMEKPSDFEGSTYPTDISNIRITGDPQFIETIAGLFRWIVDMEDYSRRVEINLKETEDRETGEKTGNYALYLSVTERG
;
A
#
# COMPACT_ATOMS: atom_id res chain seq x y z
N MET A 1 -0.70 16.22 15.66
CA MET A 1 -1.19 15.04 16.39
C MET A 1 -2.71 15.02 16.46
N ASP A 2 -3.35 16.14 16.83
CA ASP A 2 -4.81 16.24 16.97
C ASP A 2 -5.62 15.81 15.74
N TRP A 3 -5.07 16.03 14.54
CA TRP A 3 -5.73 15.62 13.30
C TRP A 3 -6.01 14.13 13.22
N LEU A 4 -5.12 13.27 13.77
CA LEU A 4 -5.27 11.82 13.74
C LEU A 4 -6.14 11.35 14.91
N ASN A 5 -6.00 11.99 16.07
CA ASN A 5 -6.80 11.69 17.26
C ASN A 5 -8.30 11.96 17.06
N ASN A 6 -8.65 12.84 16.11
CA ASN A 6 -10.03 13.18 15.76
C ASN A 6 -10.59 12.34 14.59
N ARG A 7 -9.89 11.30 14.13
CA ARG A 7 -10.41 10.38 13.11
C ARG A 7 -10.96 9.13 13.76
N ASP A 8 -12.18 8.77 13.38
CA ASP A 8 -12.74 7.47 13.72
C ASP A 8 -11.94 6.36 13.03
N ARG A 9 -11.87 5.21 13.69
CA ARG A 9 -11.29 4.02 13.07
C ARG A 9 -12.22 3.56 11.94
N PRO A 10 -11.78 3.53 10.68
CA PRO A 10 -12.62 3.11 9.58
C PRO A 10 -12.85 1.60 9.63
N SER A 11 -14.03 1.18 9.17
CA SER A 11 -14.34 -0.19 8.82
C SER A 11 -13.64 -0.62 7.53
N GLU A 12 -13.57 -1.93 7.28
CA GLU A 12 -13.03 -2.46 6.02
C GLU A 12 -13.83 -1.98 4.79
N THR A 13 -15.15 -1.81 4.93
CA THR A 13 -16.00 -1.30 3.85
C THR A 13 -15.66 0.15 3.50
N GLU A 14 -15.45 1.01 4.51
CA GLU A 14 -15.04 2.40 4.28
C GLU A 14 -13.65 2.49 3.66
N LEU A 15 -12.72 1.62 4.07
CA LEU A 15 -11.39 1.54 3.47
C LEU A 15 -11.45 1.14 1.99
N LYS A 16 -12.26 0.13 1.65
CA LYS A 16 -12.48 -0.29 0.24
C LYS A 16 -13.08 0.84 -0.59
N GLN A 17 -14.09 1.54 -0.08
CA GLN A 17 -14.76 2.65 -0.78
C GLN A 17 -13.86 3.87 -0.98
N ALA A 18 -12.96 4.14 -0.05
CA ALA A 18 -12.02 5.25 -0.13
C ALA A 18 -10.82 4.96 -1.05
N THR A 19 -10.61 3.71 -1.47
CA THR A 19 -9.48 3.31 -2.31
C THR A 19 -9.74 3.67 -3.76
N MET A 20 -8.91 4.58 -4.30
CA MET A 20 -8.89 4.92 -5.72
C MET A 20 -7.93 3.98 -6.47
N GLU A 21 -8.49 3.20 -7.38
CA GLU A 21 -7.74 2.22 -8.17
C GLU A 21 -6.83 2.89 -9.21
N LYS A 22 -5.74 2.22 -9.55
CA LYS A 22 -4.87 2.61 -10.66
C LYS A 22 -5.51 2.16 -11.97
N PRO A 23 -5.76 3.07 -12.95
CA PRO A 23 -6.25 2.68 -14.27
C PRO A 23 -5.31 1.69 -14.97
N SER A 24 -5.88 0.77 -15.76
CA SER A 24 -5.12 -0.30 -16.42
C SER A 24 -4.12 0.20 -17.47
N ASP A 25 -4.42 1.34 -18.10
CA ASP A 25 -3.60 2.04 -19.10
C ASP A 25 -2.69 3.12 -18.48
N PHE A 26 -2.62 3.20 -17.14
CA PHE A 26 -1.85 4.23 -16.47
C PHE A 26 -0.33 4.05 -16.63
N GLU A 27 0.31 5.05 -17.25
CA GLU A 27 1.76 5.18 -17.35
C GLU A 27 2.28 6.41 -16.60
N GLY A 28 3.50 6.31 -16.08
CA GLY A 28 4.19 7.43 -15.44
C GLY A 28 4.05 7.47 -13.92
N SER A 29 4.21 8.66 -13.35
CA SER A 29 4.26 8.88 -11.89
C SER A 29 2.86 8.98 -11.31
N THR A 30 2.59 8.27 -10.22
CA THR A 30 1.36 8.41 -9.42
C THR A 30 1.38 9.60 -8.47
N TYR A 31 2.49 10.36 -8.39
CA TYR A 31 2.61 11.50 -7.48
C TYR A 31 1.60 12.64 -7.69
N PRO A 32 1.22 13.02 -8.93
CA PRO A 32 0.24 14.06 -9.18
C PRO A 32 -1.19 13.52 -9.36
N THR A 33 -1.48 12.27 -8.97
CA THR A 33 -2.78 11.62 -9.22
C THR A 33 -3.51 11.26 -7.94
N ASP A 34 -4.81 11.02 -8.04
CA ASP A 34 -5.65 10.59 -6.91
C ASP A 34 -5.52 9.07 -6.64
N ILE A 35 -4.60 8.38 -7.30
CA ILE A 35 -4.43 6.92 -7.19
C ILE A 35 -3.93 6.57 -5.78
N SER A 36 -4.69 5.71 -5.10
CA SER A 36 -4.38 5.27 -3.75
C SER A 36 -3.27 4.22 -3.75
N ASN A 37 -2.18 4.51 -3.02
CA ASN A 37 -1.09 3.58 -2.79
C ASN A 37 -0.70 3.62 -1.31
N ILE A 38 -0.46 2.46 -0.71
CA ILE A 38 0.04 2.35 0.66
C ILE A 38 1.49 1.87 0.59
N ARG A 39 2.40 2.63 1.22
CA ARG A 39 3.80 2.24 1.41
C ARG A 39 4.13 2.27 2.89
N ILE A 40 4.60 1.14 3.42
CA ILE A 40 5.07 1.02 4.80
C ILE A 40 6.54 0.64 4.74
N THR A 41 7.40 1.30 5.53
CA THR A 41 8.83 0.98 5.61
C THR A 41 9.23 0.79 7.06
N GLY A 42 9.99 -0.26 7.36
CA GLY A 42 10.48 -0.54 8.71
C GLY A 42 11.17 -1.90 8.78
N ASP A 43 11.51 -2.32 9.99
CA ASP A 43 12.07 -3.64 10.23
C ASP A 43 11.04 -4.76 9.95
N PRO A 44 11.47 -6.03 9.84
CA PRO A 44 10.58 -7.14 9.52
C PRO A 44 9.42 -7.31 10.49
N GLN A 45 9.67 -7.18 11.80
CA GLN A 45 8.66 -7.41 12.84
C GLN A 45 7.57 -6.32 12.78
N PHE A 46 7.98 -5.07 12.56
CA PHE A 46 7.06 -3.96 12.36
C PHE A 46 6.18 -4.16 11.13
N ILE A 47 6.79 -4.53 9.99
CA ILE A 47 6.06 -4.75 8.73
C ILE A 47 5.04 -5.88 8.89
N GLU A 48 5.43 -7.02 9.45
CA GLU A 48 4.52 -8.16 9.66
C GLU A 48 3.34 -7.79 10.56
N THR A 49 3.60 -7.05 11.63
CA THR A 49 2.56 -6.61 12.59
C THR A 49 1.55 -5.68 11.92
N ILE A 50 2.02 -4.68 11.18
CA ILE A 50 1.17 -3.66 10.56
C ILE A 50 0.47 -4.19 9.30
N ALA A 51 1.09 -5.10 8.53
CA ALA A 51 0.50 -5.69 7.34
C ALA A 51 -0.85 -6.37 7.63
N GLY A 52 -1.03 -6.94 8.83
CA GLY A 52 -2.30 -7.51 9.27
C GLY A 52 -3.47 -6.53 9.28
N LEU A 53 -3.22 -5.22 9.47
CA LEU A 53 -4.25 -4.18 9.41
C LEU A 53 -4.80 -3.94 8.00
N PHE A 54 -4.05 -4.36 6.98
CA PHE A 54 -4.39 -4.16 5.57
C PHE A 54 -4.98 -5.40 4.91
N ARG A 55 -5.35 -6.42 5.69
CA ARG A 55 -5.93 -7.67 5.15
C ARG A 55 -7.15 -7.44 4.25
N TRP A 56 -7.95 -6.42 4.55
CA TRP A 56 -9.11 -6.00 3.75
C TRP A 56 -8.79 -5.77 2.27
N ILE A 57 -7.54 -5.41 1.93
CA ILE A 57 -7.14 -5.12 0.55
C ILE A 57 -7.19 -6.38 -0.32
N VAL A 58 -6.96 -7.56 0.28
CA VAL A 58 -6.99 -8.85 -0.45
C VAL A 58 -8.39 -9.12 -1.01
N ASP A 59 -9.43 -8.67 -0.32
CA ASP A 59 -10.81 -8.83 -0.77
C ASP A 59 -11.19 -7.89 -1.93
N MET A 60 -10.31 -6.95 -2.30
CA MET A 60 -10.51 -6.12 -3.50
C MET A 60 -10.09 -6.84 -4.78
N GLU A 61 -9.42 -7.99 -4.69
CA GLU A 61 -9.09 -8.82 -5.84
C GLU A 61 -10.36 -9.43 -6.44
N ASP A 62 -10.63 -9.17 -7.71
CA ASP A 62 -11.76 -9.76 -8.44
C ASP A 62 -11.47 -9.88 -9.95
N TYR A 63 -12.50 -10.13 -10.76
CA TYR A 63 -12.36 -10.24 -12.22
C TYR A 63 -12.05 -8.91 -12.93
N SER A 64 -12.36 -7.78 -12.30
CA SER A 64 -12.11 -6.41 -12.78
C SER A 64 -10.92 -5.73 -12.12
N ARG A 65 -10.40 -6.28 -11.02
CA ARG A 65 -9.36 -5.67 -10.19
C ARG A 65 -8.22 -6.61 -9.88
N ARG A 66 -7.02 -6.06 -9.80
CA ARG A 66 -5.81 -6.75 -9.35
C ARG A 66 -5.22 -6.03 -8.15
N VAL A 67 -5.02 -6.76 -7.07
CA VAL A 67 -4.27 -6.35 -5.89
C VAL A 67 -2.80 -6.65 -6.12
N GLU A 68 -1.97 -5.64 -5.95
CA GLU A 68 -0.52 -5.76 -6.02
C GLU A 68 0.07 -5.62 -4.62
N ILE A 69 0.82 -6.65 -4.21
CA ILE A 69 1.52 -6.72 -2.93
C ILE A 69 2.99 -6.94 -3.24
N ASN A 70 3.83 -5.95 -2.95
CA ASN A 70 5.27 -6.03 -3.18
C ASN A 70 6.04 -5.76 -1.89
N LEU A 71 6.75 -6.76 -1.39
CA LEU A 71 7.64 -6.65 -0.24
C LEU A 71 9.09 -6.65 -0.73
N LYS A 72 9.84 -5.58 -0.46
CA LYS A 72 11.22 -5.42 -0.92
C LYS A 72 12.12 -5.01 0.24
N GLU A 73 13.21 -5.74 0.44
CA GLU A 73 14.27 -5.32 1.35
C GLU A 73 14.97 -4.06 0.81
N THR A 74 15.14 -3.04 1.66
CA THR A 74 15.75 -1.78 1.28
C THR A 74 17.27 -1.87 1.31
N GLU A 75 17.88 -1.25 0.32
CA GLU A 75 19.33 -1.11 0.18
C GLU A 75 19.73 0.33 0.52
N ASP A 76 20.88 0.47 1.16
CA ASP A 76 21.51 1.76 1.31
C ASP A 76 21.92 2.28 -0.07
N ARG A 77 21.58 3.54 -0.35
CA ARG A 77 21.72 4.10 -1.70
C ARG A 77 23.17 4.32 -2.09
N GLU A 78 24.05 4.56 -1.13
CA GLU A 78 25.45 4.92 -1.37
C GLU A 78 26.32 3.66 -1.48
N THR A 79 26.03 2.65 -0.67
CA THR A 79 26.82 1.42 -0.55
C THR A 79 26.21 0.22 -1.26
N GLY A 80 24.91 0.22 -1.51
CA GLY A 80 24.16 -0.92 -2.04
C GLY A 80 23.95 -2.05 -1.02
N GLU A 81 24.36 -1.86 0.24
CA GLU A 81 24.23 -2.87 1.27
C GLU A 81 22.79 -3.01 1.75
N LYS A 82 22.40 -4.24 2.13
CA LYS A 82 21.10 -4.51 2.74
C LYS A 82 21.01 -3.83 4.09
N THR A 83 19.93 -3.08 4.29
CA THR A 83 19.71 -2.33 5.54
C THR A 83 19.00 -3.15 6.62
N GLY A 84 18.52 -4.36 6.29
CA GLY A 84 17.64 -5.15 7.15
C GLY A 84 16.22 -4.57 7.30
N ASN A 85 15.92 -3.43 6.67
CA ASN A 85 14.58 -2.87 6.59
C ASN A 85 13.88 -3.34 5.31
N TYR A 86 12.56 -3.28 5.34
CA TYR A 86 11.68 -3.66 4.25
C TYR A 86 10.72 -2.53 3.90
N ALA A 87 10.38 -2.43 2.63
CA ALA A 87 9.30 -1.62 2.11
C ALA A 87 8.20 -2.54 1.57
N LEU A 88 7.00 -2.41 2.14
CA LEU A 88 5.78 -3.05 1.66
C LEU A 88 4.99 -2.02 0.84
N TYR A 89 4.69 -2.36 -0.41
CA TYR A 89 3.82 -1.61 -1.30
C TYR A 89 2.53 -2.39 -1.51
N LEU A 90 1.41 -1.71 -1.34
CA LEU A 90 0.06 -2.23 -1.57
C LEU A 90 -0.69 -1.27 -2.49
N SER A 91 -1.28 -1.80 -3.55
CA SER A 91 -2.11 -1.04 -4.48
C SER A 91 -3.18 -1.92 -5.12
N VAL A 92 -4.21 -1.27 -5.67
CA VAL A 92 -5.25 -1.92 -6.47
C VAL A 92 -5.24 -1.30 -7.86
N THR A 93 -5.22 -2.14 -8.88
CA THR A 93 -5.16 -1.76 -10.29
C THR A 93 -6.36 -2.34 -11.01
N GLU A 94 -6.98 -1.58 -11.92
CA GLU A 94 -8.00 -2.10 -12.83
C GLU A 94 -7.38 -3.18 -13.75
N ARG A 95 -8.14 -4.24 -14.03
CA ARG A 95 -7.76 -5.24 -15.03
C ARG A 95 -8.12 -4.71 -16.42
N GLY A 96 -7.14 -4.70 -17.32
CA GLY A 96 -7.32 -4.46 -18.76
C GLY A 96 -7.49 -5.75 -19.54
#